data_AF-A0A542EAW7-F1
#
_entry.id   AF-A0A542EAW7-F1
#
_cell.length_a   1.000
_cell.length_b   1.000
_cell.length_c   1.000
_cell.angle_alpha   90.00
_cell.angle_beta   90.00
_cell.angle_gamma   90.00
#
_symmetry.space_group_name_H-M   'P 1'
#
loop_
_entity.id
_entity.type
_entity.pdbx_description
1 polymer ?
#
loop_
_entity_poly.entity_id
_entity_poly.type
_entity_poly.pdbx_seq_one_letter_code
_entity_poly.pdbx_strand_id
1 'polypeptide(L)'
;MPSADSAHNAGMSAQTSEPFVVKRHGLGTTKTALALGSALFGAMVLLTLGIVVVQAIRGASIRQPLEAVWLSWGGTPLIFAVGLPVLLLAGAITAFEERREEDADDVLLTVDNTGIYLGGDQPRTIPWREIRGVCRVERLEAEEVWEPRLIVMLVDEDALPRSTKAWGPSCPWPGTHEILGRPLPYAELANAVARCAPHVPVTNRGRVED
;
A
#
# COMPACT_ATOMS: atom_id res chain seq x y z
N MET A 1 44.60 8.43 -42.20
CA MET A 1 43.20 7.93 -42.25
C MET A 1 42.86 7.41 -40.88
N PRO A 2 41.99 8.07 -40.11
CA PRO A 2 41.58 7.58 -38.79
C PRO A 2 40.41 6.59 -38.95
N SER A 3 40.59 5.38 -38.41
CA SER A 3 39.58 4.30 -38.44
C SER A 3 38.44 4.61 -37.48
N ALA A 4 37.23 4.56 -37.99
CA ALA A 4 35.98 4.97 -37.38
C ALA A 4 35.36 3.87 -36.48
N ASP A 5 36.14 3.31 -35.54
CA ASP A 5 35.67 2.18 -34.71
C ASP A 5 35.46 2.51 -33.23
N SER A 6 35.72 3.74 -32.80
CA SER A 6 35.62 4.11 -31.37
C SER A 6 34.27 4.68 -30.94
N ALA A 7 33.29 4.78 -31.85
CA ALA A 7 32.02 5.47 -31.58
C ALA A 7 30.78 4.55 -31.51
N HIS A 8 30.94 3.23 -31.59
CA HIS A 8 29.79 2.30 -31.65
C HIS A 8 29.43 1.62 -30.31
N ASN A 9 30.18 1.86 -29.23
CA ASN A 9 29.95 1.21 -27.92
C ASN A 9 29.44 2.15 -26.82
N ALA A 10 29.03 3.38 -27.14
CA ALA A 10 28.45 4.33 -26.18
C ALA A 10 26.91 4.37 -26.19
N GLY A 11 26.28 3.27 -26.61
CA GLY A 11 24.84 3.18 -26.81
C GLY A 11 24.23 1.84 -26.38
N MET A 12 24.80 1.14 -25.41
CA MET A 12 24.00 0.20 -24.62
C MET A 12 23.16 1.05 -23.67
N SER A 13 22.05 1.57 -24.20
CA SER A 13 20.94 2.04 -23.41
C SER A 13 20.63 0.98 -22.37
N ALA A 14 21.04 1.24 -21.12
CA ALA A 14 20.48 0.56 -19.97
C ALA A 14 18.97 0.80 -20.06
N GLN A 15 18.25 -0.18 -20.63
CA GLN A 15 16.82 -0.27 -20.49
C GLN A 15 16.61 -0.52 -19.00
N THR A 16 16.50 0.56 -18.24
CA THR A 16 15.98 0.54 -16.88
C THR A 16 14.52 0.14 -17.02
N SER A 17 14.28 -1.17 -17.11
CA SER A 17 12.94 -1.76 -17.03
C SER A 17 12.29 -1.19 -15.77
N GLU A 18 11.21 -0.42 -15.94
CA GLU A 18 10.48 0.12 -14.80
C GLU A 18 10.09 -1.03 -13.87
N PRO A 19 10.38 -0.91 -12.56
CA PRO A 19 10.09 -1.98 -11.61
C PRO A 19 8.58 -2.20 -11.58
N PHE A 20 8.18 -3.46 -11.69
CA PHE A 20 6.78 -3.84 -11.53
C PHE A 20 6.49 -3.94 -10.04
N VAL A 21 5.70 -3.01 -9.50
CA VAL A 21 5.41 -2.90 -8.07
C VAL A 21 3.92 -3.11 -7.85
N VAL A 22 3.57 -4.02 -6.93
CA VAL A 22 2.21 -4.21 -6.43
C VAL A 22 2.16 -3.69 -5.01
N LYS A 23 1.34 -2.66 -4.78
CA LYS A 23 1.11 -2.06 -3.46
C LYS A 23 -0.26 -2.45 -2.91
N ARG A 24 -0.31 -2.74 -1.60
CA ARG A 24 -1.53 -2.91 -0.83
C ARG A 24 -2.32 -1.61 -0.88
N HIS A 25 -3.60 -1.66 -1.26
CA HIS A 25 -4.47 -0.50 -1.09
C HIS A 25 -5.01 -0.50 0.34
N GLY A 26 -4.34 0.25 1.22
CA GLY A 26 -4.78 0.46 2.60
C GLY A 26 -6.22 0.98 2.69
N LEU A 27 -6.92 0.55 3.73
CA LEU A 27 -8.25 1.03 4.10
C LEU A 27 -8.18 2.55 4.37
N GLY A 28 -8.61 3.35 3.41
CA GLY A 28 -8.70 4.81 3.53
C GLY A 28 -9.67 5.32 4.62
N THR A 29 -10.19 4.44 5.49
CA THR A 29 -11.15 4.76 6.55
C THR A 29 -10.56 5.66 7.63
N THR A 30 -9.31 5.45 8.06
CA THR A 30 -8.68 6.31 9.08
C THR A 30 -8.43 7.72 8.52
N LYS A 31 -7.94 7.79 7.28
CA LYS A 31 -7.69 9.05 6.56
C LYS A 31 -8.98 9.83 6.28
N THR A 32 -10.05 9.16 5.88
CA THR A 32 -11.36 9.80 5.63
C THR A 32 -12.03 10.25 6.93
N ALA A 33 -11.95 9.48 8.00
CA ALA A 33 -12.44 9.88 9.32
C ALA A 33 -11.69 11.11 9.85
N LEU A 34 -10.36 11.13 9.73
CA LEU A 34 -9.54 12.29 10.11
C LEU A 34 -9.85 13.52 9.26
N ALA A 35 -9.99 13.35 7.94
CA ALA A 35 -10.34 14.44 7.03
C ALA A 35 -11.73 15.02 7.34
N LEU A 36 -12.72 14.16 7.57
CA LEU A 36 -14.08 14.58 7.94
C LEU A 36 -14.08 15.30 9.31
N GLY A 37 -13.37 14.74 10.29
CA GLY A 37 -13.22 15.36 11.61
C GLY A 37 -12.54 16.74 11.54
N SER A 38 -11.48 16.86 10.73
CA SER A 38 -10.77 18.12 10.51
C SER A 38 -11.63 19.15 9.79
N ALA A 39 -12.40 18.75 8.78
CA ALA A 39 -13.32 19.61 8.06
C ALA A 39 -14.44 20.14 8.96
N LEU A 40 -15.04 19.27 9.79
CA LEU A 40 -16.06 19.66 10.77
C LEU A 40 -15.50 20.67 11.77
N PHE A 41 -14.29 20.44 12.29
CA PHE A 41 -13.64 21.40 13.18
C PHE A 41 -13.35 22.74 12.51
N GLY A 42 -12.82 22.73 11.29
CA GLY A 42 -12.59 23.94 10.50
C GLY A 42 -13.88 24.73 10.27
N ALA A 43 -14.99 24.05 9.97
CA ALA A 43 -16.29 24.69 9.82
C ALA A 43 -16.77 25.36 11.12
N MET A 44 -16.56 24.74 12.28
CA MET A 44 -16.88 25.34 13.59
C MET A 44 -16.07 26.61 13.86
N VAL A 45 -14.76 26.57 13.59
CA VAL A 45 -13.86 27.72 13.77
C VAL A 45 -14.29 28.87 12.85
N LEU A 46 -14.56 28.59 11.57
CA LEU A 46 -15.02 29.60 10.62
C LEU A 46 -16.36 30.21 11.02
N LEU A 47 -17.31 29.40 11.48
CA LEU A 47 -18.62 29.88 11.93
C LEU A 47 -18.48 30.79 13.17
N THR A 48 -17.59 30.42 14.10
CA THR A 48 -17.29 31.23 15.29
C THR A 48 -16.63 32.56 14.93
N LEU A 49 -15.62 32.54 14.05
CA LEU A 49 -14.97 33.74 13.52
C LEU A 49 -15.96 34.64 12.77
N GLY A 50 -16.84 34.06 11.95
CA GLY A 50 -17.88 34.78 11.24
C GLY A 50 -18.82 35.53 12.17
N ILE A 51 -19.26 34.88 13.26
CA ILE A 51 -20.10 35.53 14.29
C ILE A 51 -19.35 36.69 14.96
N VAL A 52 -18.08 36.49 15.33
CA VAL A 52 -17.26 37.54 15.95
C VAL A 52 -17.09 38.73 15.01
N VAL A 53 -16.76 38.49 13.73
CA VAL A 53 -16.58 39.55 12.73
C VAL A 53 -17.89 40.29 12.47
N VAL A 54 -19.01 39.59 12.29
CA VAL A 54 -20.33 40.20 12.06
C VAL A 54 -20.74 41.07 13.26
N GLN A 55 -20.53 40.59 14.48
CA GLN A 55 -20.85 41.36 15.69
C GLN A 55 -19.91 42.54 15.89
N ALA A 56 -18.62 42.40 15.56
CA ALA A 56 -17.66 43.48 15.59
C ALA A 56 -18.03 44.60 14.60
N ILE A 57 -18.46 44.25 13.37
CA ILE A 57 -18.91 45.22 12.36
C ILE A 57 -20.22 45.90 12.81
N ARG A 58 -21.13 45.15 13.44
CA ARG A 58 -22.44 45.67 13.91
C ARG A 58 -22.35 46.44 15.23
N GLY A 59 -21.18 46.49 15.88
CA GLY A 59 -21.01 47.12 17.20
C GLY A 59 -21.85 46.47 18.31
N ALA A 60 -22.27 45.22 18.12
CA ALA A 60 -23.16 44.51 19.02
C ALA A 60 -22.39 43.57 19.97
N SER A 61 -23.00 43.23 21.10
CA SER A 61 -22.42 42.29 22.06
C SER A 61 -22.15 40.93 21.40
N ILE A 62 -20.88 40.51 21.46
CA ILE A 62 -20.41 39.20 20.94
C ILE A 62 -20.94 38.05 21.81
N ARG A 63 -21.28 38.33 23.07
CA ARG A 63 -21.60 37.32 24.10
C ARG A 63 -22.87 36.54 23.78
N GLN A 64 -23.97 37.23 23.47
CA GLN A 64 -25.28 36.60 23.23
C GLN A 64 -25.30 35.56 22.08
N PRO A 65 -24.77 35.84 20.88
CA PRO A 65 -24.77 34.85 19.80
C PRO A 65 -23.80 33.70 20.07
N LEU A 66 -22.67 33.94 20.75
CA LEU A 66 -21.77 32.86 21.18
C LEU A 66 -22.42 31.94 22.22
N GLU A 67 -23.18 32.51 23.17
CA GLU A 67 -23.97 31.75 24.15
C GLU A 67 -25.08 30.92 23.48
N ALA A 68 -25.72 31.45 22.43
CA ALA A 68 -26.73 30.73 21.66
C ALA A 68 -26.14 29.54 20.88
N VAL A 69 -24.99 29.73 20.21
CA VAL A 69 -24.25 28.63 19.58
C VAL A 69 -23.84 27.59 20.62
N TRP A 70 -23.33 28.05 21.77
CA TRP A 70 -22.91 27.20 22.89
C TRP A 70 -24.05 26.35 23.46
N LEU A 71 -25.23 26.93 23.67
CA LEU A 71 -26.42 26.24 24.16
C LEU A 71 -27.00 25.27 23.12
N SER A 72 -26.95 25.62 21.82
CA SER A 72 -27.44 24.73 20.76
C SER A 72 -26.62 23.44 20.61
N TRP A 73 -25.43 23.39 21.20
CA TRP A 73 -24.53 22.23 21.19
C TRP A 73 -24.53 21.44 22.51
N GLY A 74 -25.49 21.72 23.41
CA GLY A 74 -25.64 20.99 24.66
C GLY A 74 -24.65 21.38 25.76
N GLY A 75 -23.99 22.54 25.66
CA GLY A 75 -23.22 23.13 26.77
C GLY A 75 -21.95 22.37 27.15
N THR A 76 -21.26 21.72 26.20
CA THR A 76 -20.02 20.95 26.45
C THR A 76 -18.75 21.69 25.95
N PRO A 77 -18.27 22.75 26.64
CA PRO A 77 -17.22 23.63 26.09
C PRO A 77 -15.81 23.04 26.09
N LEU A 78 -15.42 22.28 27.11
CA LEU A 78 -13.99 21.97 27.33
C LEU A 78 -13.49 20.80 26.47
N ILE A 79 -14.34 19.79 26.26
CA ILE A 79 -13.99 18.61 25.44
C ILE A 79 -13.87 18.99 23.96
N PHE A 80 -14.68 19.91 23.44
CA PHE A 80 -14.57 20.35 22.04
C PHE A 80 -13.51 21.43 21.83
N ALA A 81 -13.30 22.36 22.77
CA ALA A 81 -12.33 23.43 22.61
C ALA A 81 -10.86 22.98 22.78
N VAL A 82 -10.61 21.95 23.61
CA VAL A 82 -9.25 21.45 23.88
C VAL A 82 -9.11 19.98 23.46
N GLY A 83 -10.11 19.15 23.74
CA GLY A 83 -10.05 17.71 23.45
C GLY A 83 -10.09 17.40 21.95
N LEU A 84 -10.94 18.07 21.17
CA LEU A 84 -11.03 17.82 19.72
C LEU A 84 -9.75 18.23 18.97
N PRO A 85 -9.12 19.40 19.21
CA PRO A 85 -7.82 19.71 18.61
C PRO A 85 -6.72 18.72 18.98
N VAL A 86 -6.67 18.27 20.24
CA VAL A 86 -5.69 17.27 20.69
C VAL A 86 -5.93 15.91 20.02
N LEU A 87 -7.19 15.49 19.90
CA LEU A 87 -7.56 14.26 19.19
C LEU A 87 -7.26 14.35 17.69
N LEU A 88 -7.51 15.50 17.05
CA LEU A 88 -7.16 15.72 15.65
C LEU A 88 -5.66 15.76 15.45
N LEU A 89 -4.91 16.36 16.38
CA LEU A 89 -3.45 16.40 16.33
C LEU A 89 -2.85 15.01 16.54
N ALA A 90 -3.33 14.26 17.53
CA ALA A 90 -2.93 12.88 17.75
C ALA A 90 -3.27 12.03 16.52
N GLY A 91 -4.49 12.14 15.99
CA GLY A 91 -4.89 11.46 14.76
C GLY A 91 -4.08 11.87 13.54
N ALA A 92 -3.66 13.13 13.44
CA ALA A 92 -2.81 13.62 12.36
C ALA A 92 -1.38 13.09 12.47
N ILE A 93 -0.83 13.02 13.69
CA ILE A 93 0.49 12.41 13.96
C ILE A 93 0.43 10.92 13.61
N THR A 94 -0.58 10.20 14.11
CA THR A 94 -0.77 8.77 13.79
C THR A 94 -0.95 8.57 12.29
N ALA A 95 -1.74 9.40 11.60
CA ALA A 95 -1.89 9.30 10.14
C ALA A 95 -0.62 9.67 9.37
N PHE A 96 0.26 10.48 9.94
CA PHE A 96 1.54 10.84 9.34
C PHE A 96 2.59 9.76 9.55
N GLU A 97 2.60 9.12 10.73
CA GLU A 97 3.40 7.92 11.01
C GLU A 97 2.95 6.75 10.14
N GLU A 98 1.63 6.54 10.02
CA GLU A 98 1.03 5.53 9.14
C GLU A 98 1.44 5.75 7.68
N ARG A 99 1.49 6.99 7.18
CA ARG A 99 2.01 7.28 5.83
C ARG A 99 3.48 6.91 5.63
N ARG A 100 4.30 7.00 6.69
CA ARG A 100 5.73 6.73 6.62
C ARG A 100 6.02 5.23 6.68
N GLU A 101 5.20 4.48 7.40
CA GLU A 101 5.27 3.01 7.47
C GLU A 101 4.58 2.35 6.27
N GLU A 102 3.44 2.88 5.80
CA GLU A 102 2.71 2.43 4.61
C GLU A 102 3.61 2.32 3.36
N ASP A 103 4.48 3.30 3.08
CA ASP A 103 5.21 3.28 1.81
C ASP A 103 6.22 2.11 1.68
N ALA A 104 6.67 1.56 2.81
CA ALA A 104 7.57 0.40 2.86
C ALA A 104 6.81 -0.92 3.09
N ASP A 105 5.79 -0.93 3.96
CA ASP A 105 5.01 -2.12 4.31
C ASP A 105 3.87 -2.41 3.33
N ASP A 106 3.47 -1.45 2.50
CA ASP A 106 2.43 -1.67 1.47
C ASP A 106 2.98 -2.39 0.23
N VAL A 107 4.30 -2.46 0.02
CA VAL A 107 4.83 -3.14 -1.16
C VAL A 107 4.72 -4.65 -0.97
N LEU A 108 3.71 -5.27 -1.57
CA LEU A 108 3.46 -6.71 -1.49
C LEU A 108 4.39 -7.51 -2.40
N LEU A 109 4.68 -6.97 -3.58
CA LEU A 109 5.50 -7.62 -4.58
C LEU A 109 6.23 -6.56 -5.41
N THR A 110 7.55 -6.70 -5.56
CA THR A 110 8.30 -5.97 -6.59
C THR A 110 9.06 -6.95 -7.47
N VAL A 111 9.02 -6.73 -8.78
CA VAL A 111 9.83 -7.44 -9.77
C VAL A 111 10.68 -6.41 -10.51
N ASP A 112 11.99 -6.49 -10.34
CA ASP A 112 12.94 -5.55 -10.92
C ASP A 112 14.20 -6.26 -11.45
N ASN A 113 15.24 -5.50 -11.81
CA ASN A 113 16.49 -6.06 -12.34
C ASN A 113 17.33 -6.81 -11.29
N THR A 114 17.05 -6.63 -10.00
CA THR A 114 17.78 -7.28 -8.91
C THR A 114 17.16 -8.62 -8.53
N GLY A 115 15.84 -8.72 -8.60
CA GLY A 115 15.13 -9.95 -8.26
C GLY A 115 13.64 -9.75 -8.02
N ILE A 116 13.10 -10.63 -7.18
CA ILE A 116 11.73 -10.55 -6.67
C ILE A 116 11.78 -10.19 -5.19
N TYR A 117 11.15 -9.08 -4.84
CA TYR A 117 10.87 -8.72 -3.46
C TYR A 117 9.46 -9.16 -3.09
N LEU A 118 9.36 -9.94 -2.01
CA LEU A 118 8.09 -10.30 -1.38
C LEU A 118 7.97 -9.49 -0.09
N GLY A 119 6.90 -8.71 0.04
CA GLY A 119 6.56 -8.00 1.28
C GLY A 119 5.70 -8.83 2.24
N GLY A 120 5.12 -8.16 3.23
CA GLY A 120 4.31 -8.77 4.30
C GLY A 120 5.12 -9.05 5.57
N ASP A 121 4.69 -10.02 6.38
CA ASP A 121 5.25 -10.27 7.73
C ASP A 121 6.74 -10.65 7.76
N GLN A 122 7.27 -11.16 6.64
CA GLN A 122 8.69 -11.51 6.49
C GLN A 122 9.22 -10.97 5.15
N PRO A 123 9.51 -9.65 5.09
CA PRO A 123 9.94 -9.04 3.85
C PRO A 123 11.30 -9.59 3.42
N ARG A 124 11.40 -10.00 2.16
CA ARG A 124 12.64 -10.58 1.61
C ARG A 124 12.79 -10.29 0.13
N THR A 125 14.00 -9.86 -0.25
CA THR A 125 14.44 -9.81 -1.65
C THR A 125 15.14 -11.10 -2.01
N ILE A 126 14.74 -11.72 -3.12
CA ILE A 126 15.31 -12.96 -3.65
C ILE A 126 15.94 -12.62 -5.00
N PRO A 127 17.28 -12.73 -5.14
CA PRO A 127 17.96 -12.35 -6.37
C PRO A 127 17.69 -13.37 -7.49
N TRP A 128 17.64 -12.91 -8.75
CA TRP A 128 17.35 -13.77 -9.90
C TRP A 128 18.18 -15.05 -9.99
N ARG A 129 19.45 -14.99 -9.57
CA ARG A 129 20.37 -16.15 -9.55
C ARG A 129 19.88 -17.32 -8.68
N GLU A 130 19.08 -17.04 -7.66
CA GLU A 130 18.52 -18.02 -6.71
C GLU A 130 17.14 -18.52 -7.15
N ILE A 131 16.48 -17.80 -8.07
CA ILE A 131 15.13 -18.12 -8.54
C ILE A 131 15.22 -19.19 -9.64
N ARG A 132 14.44 -20.25 -9.48
CA ARG A 132 14.28 -21.32 -10.48
C ARG A 132 12.92 -21.27 -11.17
N GLY A 133 11.93 -20.65 -10.54
CA GLY A 133 10.60 -20.46 -11.12
C GLY A 133 9.73 -19.57 -10.26
N VAL A 134 8.64 -19.09 -10.83
CA VAL A 134 7.58 -18.37 -10.12
C VAL A 134 6.28 -19.11 -10.35
N CYS A 135 5.57 -19.46 -9.28
CA CYS A 135 4.38 -20.29 -9.38
C CYS A 135 3.18 -19.65 -8.67
N ARG A 136 2.04 -19.59 -9.35
CA ARG A 136 0.74 -19.39 -8.72
C ARG A 136 0.15 -20.74 -8.35
N VAL A 137 -0.20 -20.91 -7.08
CA VAL A 137 -0.92 -22.08 -6.56
C VAL A 137 -2.11 -21.64 -5.73
N GLU A 138 -3.12 -22.48 -5.62
CA GLU A 138 -4.15 -22.40 -4.59
C GLU A 138 -3.81 -23.49 -3.57
N ARG A 139 -3.57 -23.10 -2.31
CA ARG A 139 -3.20 -23.99 -1.21
C ARG A 139 -4.35 -24.07 -0.20
N LEU A 140 -4.54 -25.25 0.38
CA LEU A 140 -5.45 -25.43 1.51
C LEU A 140 -4.77 -24.97 2.81
N GLU A 141 -5.26 -23.90 3.43
CA GLU A 141 -4.70 -23.34 4.69
C GLU A 141 -5.45 -23.83 5.94
N ALA A 142 -6.78 -23.97 5.87
CA ALA A 142 -7.61 -24.48 6.96
C ALA A 142 -8.87 -25.16 6.39
N GLU A 143 -9.17 -26.37 6.88
CA GLU A 143 -10.28 -27.35 6.67
C GLU A 143 -11.15 -27.35 5.40
N GLU A 144 -11.22 -26.29 4.58
CA GLU A 144 -11.83 -26.24 3.25
C GLU A 144 -11.54 -24.93 2.47
N VAL A 145 -10.73 -24.00 3.00
CA VAL A 145 -10.45 -22.71 2.36
C VAL A 145 -9.19 -22.80 1.50
N TRP A 146 -9.38 -22.64 0.19
CA TRP A 146 -8.31 -22.55 -0.80
C TRP A 146 -7.85 -21.11 -0.94
N GLU A 147 -6.59 -20.85 -0.59
CA GLU A 147 -5.98 -19.53 -0.69
C GLU A 147 -4.99 -19.46 -1.86
N PRO A 148 -5.15 -18.52 -2.78
CA PRO A 148 -4.18 -18.31 -3.83
C PRO A 148 -2.90 -17.72 -3.24
N ARG A 149 -1.76 -18.35 -3.56
CA ARG A 149 -0.43 -17.93 -3.14
C ARG A 149 0.49 -17.80 -4.34
N LEU A 150 1.40 -16.84 -4.25
CA LEU A 150 2.57 -16.72 -5.10
C LEU A 150 3.75 -17.39 -4.41
N ILE A 151 4.40 -18.34 -5.08
CA ILE A 151 5.59 -19.03 -4.60
C ILE A 151 6.77 -18.67 -5.51
N VAL A 152 7.86 -18.22 -4.92
CA VAL A 152 9.14 -18.09 -5.61
C VAL A 152 9.92 -19.38 -5.38
N MET A 153 10.02 -20.19 -6.43
CA MET A 153 10.67 -21.50 -6.37
C MET A 153 12.18 -21.33 -6.36
N LEU A 154 12.83 -21.92 -5.36
CA LEU A 154 14.30 -21.93 -5.22
C LEU A 154 14.94 -23.23 -5.72
N VAL A 155 14.10 -24.22 -6.04
CA VAL A 155 14.48 -25.53 -6.56
C VAL A 155 13.90 -25.72 -7.95
N ASP A 156 14.60 -26.49 -8.77
CA ASP A 156 14.16 -26.85 -10.10
C ASP A 156 12.85 -27.66 -10.06
N GLU A 157 12.10 -27.58 -11.16
CA GLU A 157 10.74 -28.14 -11.24
C GLU A 157 10.71 -29.67 -11.04
N ASP A 158 11.75 -30.35 -11.47
CA ASP A 158 11.96 -31.80 -11.35
C ASP A 158 12.39 -32.23 -9.94
N ALA A 159 12.94 -31.31 -9.14
CA ALA A 159 13.42 -31.54 -7.79
C ALA A 159 12.46 -31.04 -6.70
N LEU A 160 11.22 -30.70 -7.06
CA LEU A 160 10.25 -30.15 -6.10
C LEU A 160 9.89 -31.14 -4.99
N PRO A 161 10.00 -30.73 -3.71
CA PRO A 161 9.46 -31.49 -2.59
C PRO A 161 7.96 -31.74 -2.74
N ARG A 162 7.41 -32.75 -2.06
CA ARG A 162 5.96 -33.03 -2.11
C ARG A 162 5.11 -31.87 -1.58
N SER A 163 5.48 -31.33 -0.41
CA SER A 163 4.78 -30.18 0.16
C SER A 163 5.18 -28.88 -0.53
N THR A 164 4.17 -28.13 -0.97
CA THR A 164 4.35 -26.81 -1.57
C THR A 164 4.98 -25.80 -0.61
N LYS A 165 4.89 -26.02 0.71
CA LYS A 165 5.52 -25.15 1.73
C LYS A 165 7.04 -25.17 1.65
N ALA A 166 7.63 -26.22 1.07
CA ALA A 166 9.07 -26.38 0.94
C ALA A 166 9.62 -25.94 -0.43
N TRP A 167 8.77 -25.48 -1.35
CA TRP A 167 9.20 -25.07 -2.70
C TRP A 167 9.99 -23.75 -2.69
N GLY A 168 9.72 -22.89 -1.70
CA GLY A 168 10.42 -21.63 -1.49
C GLY A 168 9.57 -20.60 -0.75
N PRO A 169 10.07 -19.35 -0.65
CA PRO A 169 9.32 -18.24 -0.07
C PRO A 169 7.99 -18.02 -0.78
N SER A 170 6.94 -17.73 -0.01
CA SER A 170 5.60 -17.54 -0.56
C SER A 170 4.84 -16.41 0.14
N CYS A 171 4.05 -15.67 -0.63
CA CYS A 171 3.12 -14.67 -0.11
C CYS A 171 1.70 -14.96 -0.60
N PRO A 172 0.66 -14.43 0.08
CA PRO A 172 -0.69 -14.41 -0.47
C PRO A 172 -0.70 -13.75 -1.85
N TRP A 173 -1.59 -14.19 -2.74
CA TRP A 173 -1.75 -13.56 -4.03
C TRP A 173 -2.24 -12.11 -3.85
N PRO A 174 -1.55 -11.10 -4.41
CA PRO A 174 -1.92 -9.70 -4.18
C PRO A 174 -3.34 -9.39 -4.66
N GLY A 175 -4.07 -8.62 -3.85
CA GLY A 175 -5.48 -8.26 -4.13
C GLY A 175 -6.52 -9.35 -3.82
N THR A 176 -6.18 -10.45 -3.14
CA THR A 176 -7.17 -11.45 -2.69
C THR A 176 -7.82 -11.11 -1.35
N HIS A 177 -7.04 -10.62 -0.37
CA HIS A 177 -7.55 -10.26 0.97
C HIS A 177 -7.72 -8.75 1.18
N GLU A 178 -7.37 -7.94 0.18
CA GLU A 178 -7.50 -6.50 0.23
C GLU A 178 -8.93 -6.09 -0.11
N ILE A 179 -9.61 -5.46 0.84
CA ILE A 179 -11.03 -5.07 0.75
C ILE A 179 -11.32 -4.18 -0.47
N LEU A 180 -10.31 -3.48 -1.00
CA LEU A 180 -10.41 -2.58 -2.17
C LEU A 180 -9.38 -2.88 -3.28
N GLY A 181 -8.59 -3.95 -3.15
CA GLY A 181 -7.52 -4.26 -4.10
C GLY A 181 -8.07 -4.92 -5.37
N ARG A 182 -7.60 -4.49 -6.54
CA ARG A 182 -7.80 -5.27 -7.78
C ARG A 182 -6.88 -6.50 -7.70
N PRO A 183 -7.39 -7.72 -7.92
CA PRO A 183 -6.55 -8.90 -7.91
C PRO A 183 -5.47 -8.78 -8.98
N LEU A 184 -4.24 -9.14 -8.64
CA LEU A 184 -3.12 -9.11 -9.57
C LEU A 184 -3.41 -10.04 -10.76
N PRO A 185 -3.44 -9.54 -12.01
CA PRO A 185 -3.61 -10.39 -13.18
C PRO A 185 -2.37 -11.24 -13.42
N TYR A 186 -2.55 -12.56 -13.58
CA TYR A 186 -1.44 -13.48 -13.84
C TYR A 186 -0.56 -13.08 -15.04
N ALA A 187 -1.18 -12.59 -16.10
CA ALA A 187 -0.47 -12.15 -17.30
C ALA A 187 0.45 -10.94 -17.05
N GLU A 188 0.06 -10.02 -16.16
CA GLU A 188 0.88 -8.85 -15.83
C GLU A 188 2.15 -9.28 -15.08
N LEU A 189 2.01 -10.21 -14.12
CA LEU A 189 3.14 -10.81 -13.43
C LEU A 189 4.06 -11.57 -14.40
N ALA A 190 3.50 -12.43 -15.24
CA ALA A 190 4.27 -13.21 -16.20
C ALA A 190 5.07 -12.31 -17.15
N ASN A 191 4.46 -11.23 -17.65
CA ASN A 191 5.13 -10.24 -18.48
C ASN A 191 6.24 -9.50 -17.73
N ALA A 192 6.01 -9.12 -16.45
CA ALA A 192 7.00 -8.44 -15.65
C ALA A 192 8.25 -9.31 -15.39
N VAL A 193 8.05 -10.58 -15.03
CA VAL A 193 9.14 -11.55 -14.86
C VAL A 193 9.85 -11.79 -16.20
N ALA A 194 9.11 -11.98 -17.30
CA ALA A 194 9.72 -12.20 -18.61
C ALA A 194 10.58 -11.02 -19.09
N ARG A 195 10.25 -9.77 -18.71
CA ARG A 195 11.09 -8.60 -19.01
C ARG A 195 12.41 -8.58 -18.24
N CYS A 196 12.41 -9.03 -16.98
CA CYS A 196 13.59 -8.95 -16.10
C CYS A 196 14.46 -10.22 -16.17
N ALA A 197 13.82 -11.38 -16.26
CA ALA A 197 14.45 -12.69 -16.32
C ALA A 197 13.68 -13.63 -17.26
N PRO A 198 13.89 -13.54 -18.59
CA PRO A 198 13.19 -14.35 -19.59
C PRO A 198 13.38 -15.87 -19.43
N HIS A 199 14.45 -16.28 -18.74
CA HIS A 199 14.80 -17.67 -18.50
C HIS A 199 14.05 -18.29 -17.30
N VAL A 200 13.40 -17.47 -16.46
CA VAL A 200 12.65 -17.95 -15.30
C VAL A 200 11.22 -18.27 -15.73
N PRO A 201 10.77 -19.53 -15.60
CA PRO A 201 9.41 -19.91 -15.94
C PRO A 201 8.42 -19.33 -14.92
N VAL A 202 7.30 -18.80 -15.43
CA VAL A 202 6.14 -18.43 -14.62
C VAL A 202 5.02 -19.42 -14.93
N THR A 203 4.55 -20.12 -13.89
CA THR A 203 3.53 -21.18 -14.02
C THR A 203 2.31 -20.89 -13.14
N ASN A 204 1.15 -21.41 -13.56
CA ASN A 204 -0.06 -21.43 -12.77
C ASN A 204 -0.51 -22.89 -12.62
N ARG A 205 -0.33 -23.45 -11.43
CA ARG A 205 -0.64 -24.86 -11.15
C ARG A 205 -2.06 -25.07 -10.59
N GLY A 206 -2.81 -23.98 -10.34
CA GLY A 206 -4.14 -24.07 -9.75
C GLY A 206 -4.09 -24.72 -8.36
N ARG A 207 -5.06 -25.57 -8.06
CA ARG A 207 -5.17 -26.24 -6.75
C ARG A 207 -4.14 -27.34 -6.60
N VAL A 208 -3.37 -27.26 -5.52
CA VAL A 208 -2.38 -28.29 -5.16
C VAL A 208 -2.69 -28.79 -3.76
N GLU A 209 -3.00 -30.07 -3.66
CA GLU A 209 -3.11 -30.79 -2.39
C GLU A 209 -1.69 -31.16 -1.94
N ASP A 210 -1.33 -30.77 -0.71
CA ASP A 210 -0.02 -31.04 -0.10
C ASP A 210 0.12 -32.50 0.39
#